data_AF-A0A9X8VM49-F1
#
_entry.id   AF-A0A9X8VM49-F1
#
_cell.length_a   1.000
_cell.length_b   1.000
_cell.length_c   1.000
_cell.angle_alpha   90.00
_cell.angle_beta   90.00
_cell.angle_gamma   90.00
#
_symmetry.space_group_name_H-M   'P 1'
#
loop_
_entity.id
_entity.type
_entity.pdbx_description
1 polymer ?
#
loop_
_entity_poly.entity_id
_entity_poly.type
_entity_poly.pdbx_seq_one_letter_code
_entity_poly.pdbx_strand_id
1 'polypeptide(L)' 'MPLNAQQQAAQRNLSYLLAEKLGQQILAGDYQAGSILPGEMELGEQFGVSRTAVREAVKMLAAKGLLL' A
#
# COMPACT_ATOMS: atom_id res chain seq x y z
N MET A 1 2.12 -20.36 21.01
CA MET A 1 1.64 -20.65 19.63
C MET A 1 2.39 -19.76 18.64
N PRO A 2 3.22 -20.29 17.72
CA PRO A 2 3.93 -19.48 16.73
C PRO A 2 3.19 -19.53 15.37
N LEU A 3 2.11 -18.78 15.23
CA LEU A 3 1.44 -18.55 13.93
C LEU A 3 1.86 -17.22 13.28
N ASN A 4 2.65 -16.41 13.98
CA ASN A 4 2.87 -15.01 13.62
C ASN A 4 3.85 -14.82 12.45
N ALA A 5 4.90 -15.64 12.34
CA ALA A 5 5.97 -15.39 11.37
C ALA A 5 5.52 -15.55 9.91
N GLN A 6 4.70 -16.57 9.61
CA GLN A 6 4.18 -16.80 8.26
C GLN A 6 3.13 -15.74 7.88
N GLN A 7 2.27 -15.35 8.81
CA GLN A 7 1.28 -14.29 8.60
C GLN A 7 1.96 -12.93 8.39
N GLN A 8 3.01 -12.63 9.17
CA GLN A 8 3.80 -11.40 9.02
C GLN A 8 4.55 -11.37 7.69
N ALA A 9 5.17 -12.48 7.28
CA ALA A 9 5.86 -12.56 5.99
C ALA A 9 4.89 -12.38 4.81
N ALA A 10 3.71 -13.02 4.87
CA ALA A 10 2.67 -12.87 3.86
C ALA A 10 2.13 -11.43 3.80
N GLN A 11 1.86 -10.81 4.95
CA GLN A 11 1.45 -9.41 5.01
C GLN A 11 2.50 -8.48 4.42
N ARG A 12 3.78 -8.68 4.76
CA ARG A 12 4.89 -7.87 4.24
C ARG A 12 5.01 -7.98 2.72
N ASN A 13 4.77 -9.16 2.17
CA ASN A 13 4.72 -9.38 0.73
C ASN A 13 3.53 -8.65 0.10
N LEU A 14 2.34 -8.75 0.70
CA LEU A 14 1.14 -8.07 0.22
C LEU A 14 1.27 -6.54 0.22
N SER A 15 1.83 -5.97 1.30
CA SER A 15 2.12 -4.54 1.39
C SER A 15 3.13 -4.09 0.32
N TYR A 16 4.15 -4.92 0.06
CA TYR A 16 5.15 -4.63 -0.97
C TYR A 16 4.53 -4.60 -2.37
N LEU A 17 3.75 -5.63 -2.72
CA LEU A 17 3.06 -5.71 -4.01
C LEU A 17 2.06 -4.56 -4.19
N LEU A 18 1.34 -4.20 -3.12
CA LEU A 18 0.45 -3.04 -3.14
C LEU A 18 1.24 -1.74 -3.36
N ALA A 19 2.36 -1.56 -2.67
CA ALA A 19 3.20 -0.37 -2.84
C ALA A 19 3.72 -0.25 -4.29
N GLU A 20 4.16 -1.34 -4.90
CA GLU A 20 4.56 -1.33 -6.31
C GLU A 20 3.41 -0.93 -7.23
N LYS A 21 2.25 -1.56 -7.09
CA LYS A 21 1.10 -1.30 -7.97
C LYS A 21 0.58 0.13 -7.81
N LEU A 22 0.44 0.60 -6.57
CA LEU A 22 -0.01 1.96 -6.28
C LEU A 22 1.04 2.99 -6.74
N GLY A 23 2.33 2.71 -6.55
CA GLY A 23 3.42 3.53 -7.07
C GLY A 23 3.40 3.65 -8.59
N GLN A 24 3.13 2.57 -9.31
CA GLN A 24 2.97 2.60 -10.77
C GLN A 24 1.80 3.49 -11.21
N GLN A 25 0.66 3.44 -10.53
CA GLN A 25 -0.49 4.31 -10.82
C GLN A 25 -0.18 5.79 -10.58
N ILE A 26 0.53 6.11 -9.50
CA ILE A 26 1.01 7.48 -9.23
C ILE A 26 1.94 7.96 -10.36
N LEU A 27 2.91 7.12 -10.77
CA LEU A 27 3.85 7.45 -11.85
C LEU A 27 3.17 7.54 -13.22
N ALA A 28 2.11 6.78 -13.45
CA ALA A 28 1.28 6.85 -14.65
C ALA A 28 0.41 8.11 -14.70
N GLY A 29 0.25 8.81 -13.57
CA GLY A 29 -0.58 10.02 -13.47
C GLY A 29 -2.05 9.74 -13.14
N ASP A 30 -2.41 8.49 -12.79
CA ASP A 30 -3.76 8.14 -12.33
C ASP A 30 -4.10 8.90 -11.04
N TYR A 31 -3.09 9.17 -10.22
CA TYR A 31 -3.15 10.09 -9.09
C TYR A 31 -2.23 11.27 -9.36
N GLN A 32 -2.81 12.44 -9.57
CA GLN A 32 -2.05 13.65 -9.84
C GLN A 32 -1.22 14.07 -8.62
N ALA A 33 -0.05 14.66 -8.85
CA ALA A 33 0.76 15.22 -7.78
C ALA A 33 -0.03 16.28 -7.00
N GLY A 34 -0.01 16.17 -5.67
CA GLY A 34 -0.79 17.04 -4.77
C GLY A 34 -2.26 16.65 -4.62
N SER A 35 -2.74 15.65 -5.36
CA SER A 35 -4.06 15.05 -5.10
C SER A 35 -4.04 14.19 -3.85
N ILE A 36 -5.22 14.02 -3.25
CA ILE A 36 -5.41 13.17 -2.08
C ILE A 36 -5.73 11.76 -2.59
N LEU A 37 -4.98 10.76 -2.13
CA LEU A 37 -5.28 9.36 -2.42
C LEU A 37 -6.61 8.93 -1.78
N PRO A 38 -7.28 7.90 -2.33
CA PRO A 38 -8.41 7.25 -1.66
C PRO A 38 -8.04 6.81 -0.24
N GLY A 39 -9.02 6.77 0.66
CA GLY A 39 -8.78 6.41 2.05
C GLY A 39 -8.30 4.95 2.20
N GLU A 40 -7.67 4.63 3.34
CA GLU A 40 -7.12 3.28 3.58
C GLU A 40 -8.16 2.15 3.42
N MET A 41 -9.42 2.42 3.77
CA MET A 41 -10.53 1.47 3.62
C MET A 41 -10.84 1.23 2.15
N GLU A 42 -10.98 2.30 1.37
CA GLU A 42 -11.30 2.25 -0.04
C GLU A 42 -10.17 1.59 -0.83
N LEU A 43 -8.91 1.94 -0.56
CA LEU A 43 -7.76 1.24 -1.14
C LEU A 43 -7.73 -0.24 -0.74
N GLY A 44 -8.09 -0.58 0.50
CA GLY A 44 -8.20 -1.98 0.92
C GLY A 44 -9.21 -2.76 0.09
N GLU A 45 -10.38 -2.16 -0.17
CA GLU A 45 -11.42 -2.75 -1.01
C GLU A 45 -11.03 -2.84 -2.49
N GLN A 46 -10.47 -1.77 -3.06
CA GLN A 46 -10.04 -1.70 -4.46
C GLN A 46 -8.93 -2.72 -4.78
N PHE A 47 -7.99 -2.92 -3.86
CA PHE A 47 -6.85 -3.80 -4.06
C PHE A 47 -7.05 -5.20 -3.45
N GLY A 48 -8.17 -5.44 -2.75
CA GLY A 48 -8.47 -6.72 -2.12
C GLY A 48 -7.51 -7.09 -0.97
N VAL A 49 -7.04 -6.09 -0.22
CA VAL A 49 -6.08 -6.27 0.87
C VAL A 49 -6.57 -5.69 2.19
N SER A 50 -5.93 -6.08 3.29
CA SER A 50 -6.26 -5.54 4.60
C SER A 50 -5.80 -4.08 4.77
N ARG A 51 -6.48 -3.31 5.63
CA ARG A 51 -6.07 -1.94 5.99
C ARG A 51 -4.64 -1.87 6.49
N THR A 52 -4.17 -2.88 7.22
CA THR A 52 -2.78 -2.95 7.67
C THR A 52 -1.80 -3.04 6.50
N ALA A 53 -2.12 -3.83 5.48
CA ALA A 53 -1.28 -3.91 4.28
C ALA A 53 -1.23 -2.58 3.52
N VAL A 54 -2.38 -1.88 3.42
CA VAL A 54 -2.46 -0.53 2.84
C VAL A 54 -1.57 0.46 3.59
N ARG A 55 -1.66 0.50 4.92
CA ARG A 55 -0.84 1.38 5.75
C ARG A 55 0.65 1.19 5.54
N GLU A 56 1.10 -0.06 5.48
CA GLU A 56 2.50 -0.36 5.24
C GLU A 56 2.93 0.01 3.82
N ALA A 57 2.07 -0.22 2.82
CA ALA A 57 2.34 0.20 1.45
C ALA A 57 2.48 1.73 1.33
N VAL A 58 1.56 2.48 1.95
CA VAL A 58 1.57 3.95 2.00
C VAL A 58 2.85 4.45 2.69
N LYS A 59 3.26 3.86 3.82
CA LYS A 59 4.53 4.20 4.48
C LYS A 59 5.73 3.96 3.56
N MET A 60 5.74 2.85 2.82
CA MET A 60 6.82 2.55 1.87
C MET A 60 6.90 3.58 0.74
N LEU A 61 5.75 4.03 0.23
CA LEU A 61 5.68 5.06 -0.80
C LEU A 61 6.08 6.45 -0.27
N ALA A 62 5.65 6.81 0.93
CA ALA A 62 6.06 8.04 1.61
C ALA A 62 7.58 8.06 1.85
N ALA A 63 8.16 6.93 2.29
CA ALA A 63 9.61 6.80 2.46
C ALA A 63 10.41 6.92 1.14
N LYS A 64 9.75 6.69 -0.01
CA LYS A 64 10.32 6.91 -1.35
C LYS A 64 10.09 8.33 -1.89
N GLY A 65 9.39 9.19 -1.15
CA GLY A 65 9.06 10.56 -1.57
C GLY A 65 7.93 10.64 -2.59
N LEU A 66 7.15 9.57 -2.76
CA LEU A 66 6.00 9.53 -3.69
C LEU A 66 4.72 10.07 -3.04
N LEU A 67 4.67 10.14 -1.71
CA LEU A 67 3.54 10.62 -0.91
C LEU A 67 4.04 11.58 0.19
N LEU A 68 3.15 12.45 0.65
CA LEU A 68 3.39 13.48 1.68
C LEU A 68 2.51 13.24 2.92
#